data_AF-A0A2S6F6G8-F1
#
_entry.id   AF-A0A2S6F6G8-F1
#
_cell.length_a   1.000
_cell.length_b   1.000
_cell.length_c   1.000
_cell.angle_alpha   90.00
_cell.angle_beta   90.00
_cell.angle_gamma   90.00
#
_symmetry.space_group_name_H-M   'P 1'
#
loop_
_entity.id
_entity.type
_entity.pdbx_description
1 polymer ?
#
loop_
_entity_poly.entity_id
_entity_poly.type
_entity_poly.pdbx_seq_one_letter_code
_entity_poly.pdbx_strand_id
1 'polypeptide(L)'
;MFKFIYCINQEHIMSITIHTWKGGTKGLGFKTPVKSTLFGGNVGHAALELTWPANKQGDELAKKYAQAHGVIISKRTEIVGETQEEGRIMPKERVTYFAYFSWWPGEQNGHYINSFNDDKDAEWRHEPDKKMHADWKNQIYGPQGMSEENTTDVKGILIKNKNIQKLKTIQHSTLTADIAQDKAYNELLQHKEKLDEEYKSLHAKAVAYQKEKENAIREEREINPNFELLDEDISRMGDLPREFSILEAQLNLCIADFNERHLSSGKKPDSSVILPTSMDETSLNHTLDTESILREMITLANSEKAYNFTKFNCSTSVCHIVKAGVDEKLKENLSDNGFNINRYVTSYITTPTNVNALGLKLQDALLKLELAEHTKEAEQVQKPVANTISNRFNEFKSRLQAVVSERNAHKDDTEEVTINNHNSLR
;
A
#
# COMPACT_ATOMS: atom_id res chain seq x y z
N MET A 1 -19.44 15.13 5.29
CA MET A 1 -19.31 14.10 6.34
C MET A 1 -19.45 12.69 5.78
N PHE A 2 -20.57 12.32 5.13
CA PHE A 2 -20.74 10.98 4.52
C PHE A 2 -19.81 10.67 3.33
N LYS A 3 -19.36 11.69 2.57
CA LYS A 3 -18.38 11.52 1.47
C LYS A 3 -16.97 11.11 1.96
N PHE A 4 -16.58 11.53 3.18
CA PHE A 4 -15.23 11.33 3.71
C PHE A 4 -15.03 9.93 4.33
N ILE A 5 -16.10 9.37 4.92
CA ILE A 5 -16.09 8.02 5.51
C ILE A 5 -16.18 6.94 4.41
N TYR A 6 -16.74 7.28 3.25
CA TYR A 6 -16.80 6.38 2.10
C TYR A 6 -15.45 6.27 1.36
N CYS A 7 -14.68 7.36 1.27
CA CYS A 7 -13.33 7.36 0.71
C CYS A 7 -12.37 6.42 1.47
N ILE A 8 -12.53 6.27 2.78
CA ILE A 8 -11.60 5.48 3.60
C ILE A 8 -11.82 3.96 3.49
N ASN A 9 -12.98 3.49 3.01
CA ASN A 9 -13.32 2.07 3.10
C ASN A 9 -13.35 1.27 1.80
N GLN A 10 -13.33 1.87 0.60
CA GLN A 10 -13.28 1.11 -0.67
C GLN A 10 -12.61 1.84 -1.86
N GLU A 11 -11.96 2.99 -1.67
CA GLU A 11 -11.13 3.58 -2.73
C GLU A 11 -9.73 2.95 -2.63
N HIS A 12 -9.25 2.31 -3.70
CA HIS A 12 -7.87 1.80 -3.76
C HIS A 12 -6.94 3.00 -3.83
N ILE A 13 -6.53 3.44 -2.64
CA ILE A 13 -5.62 4.54 -2.32
C ILE A 13 -4.18 4.03 -2.49
N MET A 14 -3.31 4.80 -3.14
CA MET A 14 -1.89 4.43 -3.20
C MET A 14 -1.33 4.48 -1.79
N SER A 15 -0.81 3.37 -1.30
CA SER A 15 -0.72 3.20 0.14
C SER A 15 0.39 2.25 0.53
N ILE A 16 0.71 2.30 1.81
CA ILE A 16 1.36 1.20 2.47
C ILE A 16 0.29 0.36 3.20
N THR A 17 0.17 -0.89 2.80
CA THR A 17 -0.70 -1.87 3.44
C THR A 17 0.12 -2.76 4.35
N ILE A 18 -0.22 -2.77 5.64
CA ILE A 18 0.41 -3.61 6.66
C ILE A 18 -0.43 -4.87 6.83
N HIS A 19 0.11 -6.03 6.49
CA HIS A 19 -0.54 -7.32 6.68
C HIS A 19 -0.05 -8.00 7.96
N THR A 20 -0.98 -8.50 8.76
CA THR A 20 -0.63 -9.28 9.96
C THR A 20 -1.43 -10.56 10.06
N TRP A 21 -0.71 -11.67 10.29
CA TRP A 21 -1.26 -12.96 10.65
C TRP A 21 -1.08 -13.16 12.15
N LYS A 22 -2.16 -13.56 12.83
CA LYS A 22 -2.26 -13.64 14.29
C LYS A 22 -2.08 -12.28 14.98
N GLY A 23 -2.38 -11.20 14.26
CA GLY A 23 -2.45 -9.82 14.76
C GLY A 23 -3.77 -9.52 15.47
N GLY A 24 -4.01 -10.10 16.64
CA GLY A 24 -5.24 -9.85 17.41
C GLY A 24 -5.28 -8.47 18.09
N THR A 25 -6.46 -8.04 18.56
CA THR A 25 -6.63 -6.78 19.32
C THR A 25 -6.21 -6.88 20.80
N LYS A 26 -6.16 -8.11 21.34
CA LYS A 26 -5.68 -8.39 22.70
C LYS A 26 -4.31 -9.06 22.59
N GLY A 27 -3.28 -8.36 23.08
CA GLY A 27 -1.91 -8.86 23.12
C GLY A 27 -1.81 -10.20 23.83
N LEU A 28 -1.61 -11.28 23.07
CA LEU A 28 -1.34 -12.59 23.64
C LEU A 28 0.10 -12.72 24.15
N GLY A 29 0.96 -11.73 23.89
CA GLY A 29 2.34 -11.68 24.34
C GLY A 29 3.12 -12.96 24.00
N PHE A 30 4.00 -13.39 24.89
CA PHE A 30 4.83 -14.59 24.74
C PHE A 30 4.03 -15.91 24.75
N LYS A 31 2.71 -15.89 25.01
CA LYS A 31 1.89 -17.11 25.04
C LYS A 31 1.75 -17.76 23.66
N THR A 32 1.60 -16.98 22.60
CA THR A 32 1.43 -17.52 21.24
C THR A 32 2.70 -18.19 20.73
N PRO A 33 3.90 -17.58 20.86
CA PRO A 33 5.15 -18.24 20.51
C PRO A 33 5.39 -19.53 21.29
N VAL A 34 5.24 -19.50 22.63
CA VAL A 34 5.41 -20.69 23.47
C VAL A 34 4.41 -21.78 23.11
N LYS A 35 3.14 -21.45 22.91
CA LYS A 35 2.12 -22.42 22.51
C LYS A 35 2.45 -23.05 21.17
N SER A 36 2.89 -22.26 20.20
CA SER A 36 3.22 -22.72 18.86
C SER A 36 4.42 -23.67 18.87
N THR A 37 5.47 -23.35 19.64
CA THR A 37 6.62 -24.24 19.82
C THR A 37 6.24 -25.55 20.51
N LEU A 38 5.44 -25.48 21.59
CA LEU A 38 5.09 -26.66 22.38
C LEU A 38 4.07 -27.56 21.69
N PHE A 39 3.04 -26.99 21.06
CA PHE A 39 1.88 -27.73 20.56
C PHE A 39 1.73 -27.66 19.03
N GLY A 40 2.74 -27.17 18.34
CA GLY A 40 2.71 -26.92 16.90
C GLY A 40 1.91 -25.66 16.56
N GLY A 41 2.23 -25.05 15.44
CA GLY A 41 1.66 -23.78 15.03
C GLY A 41 2.66 -22.78 14.52
N ASN A 42 2.15 -21.79 13.78
CA ASN A 42 2.91 -20.59 13.47
C ASN A 42 2.80 -19.54 14.60
N VAL A 43 3.88 -18.80 14.85
CA VAL A 43 3.94 -17.68 15.80
C VAL A 43 3.23 -16.42 15.29
N GLY A 44 2.89 -16.42 14.00
CA GLY A 44 2.30 -15.30 13.27
C GLY A 44 3.36 -14.50 12.52
N HIS A 45 2.90 -13.75 11.53
CA HIS A 45 3.76 -13.05 10.58
C HIS A 45 3.29 -11.62 10.36
N ALA A 46 4.20 -10.76 9.96
CA ALA A 46 3.91 -9.40 9.57
C ALA A 46 4.68 -9.08 8.29
N ALA A 47 3.97 -8.52 7.32
CA ALA A 47 4.52 -8.08 6.05
C ALA A 47 3.90 -6.73 5.69
N LEU A 48 4.43 -6.11 4.65
CA LEU A 48 3.85 -4.91 4.09
C LEU A 48 3.96 -4.90 2.58
N GLU A 49 3.05 -4.14 1.98
CA GLU A 49 3.03 -3.85 0.57
C GLU A 49 3.01 -2.33 0.41
N LEU A 50 3.88 -1.80 -0.44
CA LEU A 50 3.88 -0.40 -0.84
C LEU A 50 3.37 -0.31 -2.28
N THR A 51 2.39 0.56 -2.54
CA THR A 51 1.89 0.85 -3.89
C THR A 51 2.00 2.33 -4.23
N TRP A 52 2.29 2.64 -5.50
CA TRP A 52 2.37 4.01 -6.02
C TRP A 52 2.03 4.06 -7.52
N PRO A 53 1.63 5.21 -8.09
CA PRO A 53 1.11 5.27 -9.45
C PRO A 53 2.21 5.09 -10.49
N ALA A 54 1.93 4.40 -11.61
CA ALA A 54 2.84 4.32 -12.76
C ALA A 54 2.70 5.57 -13.66
N ASN A 55 2.94 6.74 -13.07
CA ASN A 55 3.04 8.02 -13.76
C ASN A 55 4.52 8.43 -13.86
N LYS A 56 4.82 9.62 -14.44
CA LYS A 56 6.21 10.07 -14.63
C LYS A 56 7.05 10.04 -13.35
N GLN A 57 6.50 10.50 -12.22
CA GLN A 57 7.21 10.50 -10.93
C GLN A 57 7.39 9.07 -10.40
N GLY A 58 6.37 8.23 -10.53
CA GLY A 58 6.44 6.82 -10.15
C GLY A 58 7.44 6.02 -10.97
N ASP A 59 7.54 6.29 -12.28
CA ASP A 59 8.53 5.70 -13.18
C ASP A 59 9.95 6.10 -12.77
N GLU A 60 10.17 7.37 -12.39
CA GLU A 60 11.46 7.86 -11.90
C GLU A 60 11.85 7.15 -10.60
N LEU A 61 10.92 7.02 -9.64
CA LEU A 61 11.16 6.29 -8.39
C LEU A 61 11.44 4.81 -8.65
N ALA A 62 10.63 4.16 -9.48
CA ALA A 62 10.81 2.75 -9.82
C ALA A 62 12.16 2.52 -10.51
N LYS A 63 12.57 3.36 -11.46
CA LYS A 63 13.89 3.27 -12.13
C LYS A 63 15.04 3.47 -11.16
N LYS A 64 14.93 4.44 -10.25
CA LYS A 64 15.94 4.73 -9.22
C LYS A 64 16.26 3.49 -8.36
N TYR A 65 15.25 2.68 -8.07
CA TYR A 65 15.37 1.50 -7.22
C TYR A 65 15.21 0.16 -7.94
N ALA A 66 15.03 0.14 -9.27
CA ALA A 66 14.79 -1.08 -10.06
C ALA A 66 15.91 -2.11 -9.92
N GLN A 67 17.13 -1.62 -9.69
CA GLN A 67 18.34 -2.43 -9.59
C GLN A 67 18.72 -2.80 -8.15
N ALA A 68 17.93 -2.39 -7.16
CA ALA A 68 18.19 -2.68 -5.77
C ALA A 68 18.03 -4.18 -5.49
N HIS A 69 19.00 -4.76 -4.77
CA HIS A 69 18.92 -6.15 -4.38
C HIS A 69 17.90 -6.36 -3.25
N GLY A 70 17.22 -7.50 -3.24
CA GLY A 70 16.34 -7.94 -2.15
C GLY A 70 14.90 -7.40 -2.15
N VAL A 71 14.56 -6.39 -2.98
CA VAL A 71 13.17 -5.92 -3.16
C VAL A 71 12.86 -5.87 -4.65
N ILE A 72 11.79 -6.57 -5.05
CA ILE A 72 11.34 -6.58 -6.45
C ILE A 72 10.18 -5.59 -6.57
N ILE A 73 10.36 -4.57 -7.42
CA ILE A 73 9.32 -3.60 -7.78
C ILE A 73 8.66 -4.09 -9.05
N SER A 74 7.38 -4.48 -9.01
CA SER A 74 6.63 -4.90 -10.20
C SER A 74 5.43 -3.99 -10.46
N LYS A 75 4.72 -4.24 -11.56
CA LYS A 75 3.51 -3.52 -11.96
C LYS A 75 2.29 -4.41 -11.76
N ARG A 76 1.16 -3.77 -11.48
CA ARG A 76 -0.14 -4.42 -11.44
C ARG A 76 -1.23 -3.50 -11.99
N THR A 77 -2.28 -4.07 -12.57
CA THR A 77 -3.46 -3.29 -13.00
C THR A 77 -4.42 -3.16 -11.82
N GLU A 78 -4.89 -1.97 -11.50
CA GLU A 78 -5.87 -1.73 -10.44
C GLU A 78 -7.07 -0.95 -10.98
N ILE A 79 -8.24 -1.18 -10.39
CA ILE A 79 -9.45 -0.41 -10.69
C ILE A 79 -9.57 0.68 -9.63
N VAL A 80 -9.40 1.93 -10.05
CA VAL A 80 -9.51 3.12 -9.20
C VAL A 80 -10.75 3.93 -9.56
N GLY A 81 -11.33 4.64 -8.59
CA GLY A 81 -12.44 5.56 -8.85
C GLY A 81 -11.92 6.88 -9.42
N GLU A 82 -12.42 7.30 -10.57
CA GLU A 82 -12.14 8.62 -11.16
C GLU A 82 -13.39 9.50 -11.08
N THR A 83 -13.24 10.70 -10.51
CA THR A 83 -14.33 11.69 -10.47
C THR A 83 -14.42 12.41 -11.81
N GLN A 84 -15.52 12.23 -12.52
CA GLN A 84 -15.79 12.95 -13.77
C GLN A 84 -16.30 14.38 -13.51
N GLU A 85 -16.34 15.22 -14.55
CA GLU A 85 -16.77 16.64 -14.47
C GLU A 85 -18.16 16.82 -13.84
N GLU A 86 -19.04 15.82 -13.94
CA GLU A 86 -20.38 15.81 -13.32
C GLU A 86 -20.39 15.38 -11.85
N GLY A 87 -19.23 15.17 -11.23
CA GLY A 87 -19.09 14.71 -9.84
C GLY A 87 -19.44 13.23 -9.61
N ARG A 88 -19.65 12.45 -10.69
CA ARG A 88 -19.84 11.00 -10.65
C ARG A 88 -18.49 10.28 -10.59
N ILE A 89 -18.41 9.24 -9.76
CA ILE A 89 -17.22 8.39 -9.63
C ILE A 89 -17.40 7.18 -10.53
N MET A 90 -16.52 7.01 -11.52
CA MET A 90 -16.54 5.87 -12.43
C MET A 90 -15.28 5.01 -12.22
N PRO A 91 -15.38 3.68 -12.31
CA PRO A 91 -14.21 2.81 -12.24
C PRO A 91 -13.32 3.03 -13.47
N LYS A 92 -12.01 3.09 -13.26
CA LYS A 92 -10.98 3.23 -14.29
C LYS A 92 -9.81 2.32 -13.99
N GLU A 93 -9.36 1.60 -15.00
CA GLU A 93 -8.14 0.82 -14.91
C GLU A 93 -6.91 1.73 -14.93
N ARG A 94 -6.02 1.50 -13.96
CA ARG A 94 -4.76 2.21 -13.80
C ARG A 94 -3.65 1.19 -13.55
N VAL A 95 -2.47 1.44 -14.11
CA VAL A 95 -1.29 0.64 -13.79
C VAL A 95 -0.60 1.30 -12.60
N THR A 96 -0.25 0.48 -11.62
CA THR A 96 0.45 0.90 -10.41
C THR A 96 1.68 0.06 -10.20
N TYR A 97 2.69 0.67 -9.60
CA TYR A 97 3.84 -0.06 -9.09
C TYR A 97 3.51 -0.60 -7.71
N PHE A 98 4.07 -1.76 -7.40
CA PHE A 98 4.05 -2.30 -6.06
C PHE A 98 5.39 -2.93 -5.70
N ALA A 99 5.70 -2.88 -4.41
CA ALA A 99 6.78 -3.60 -3.78
C ALA A 99 6.27 -4.31 -2.54
N TYR A 100 6.42 -5.64 -2.51
CA TYR A 100 6.07 -6.45 -1.36
C TYR A 100 7.31 -6.70 -0.50
N PHE A 101 7.17 -6.57 0.82
CA PHE A 101 8.23 -6.88 1.75
C PHE A 101 7.71 -7.83 2.83
N SER A 102 8.17 -9.07 2.72
CA SER A 102 8.05 -10.09 3.75
C SER A 102 9.43 -10.68 3.99
N TRP A 103 9.97 -10.45 5.17
CA TRP A 103 11.37 -10.74 5.42
C TRP A 103 11.62 -11.31 6.80
N TRP A 104 12.45 -12.35 6.82
CA TRP A 104 13.03 -12.93 8.03
C TRP A 104 14.49 -12.48 8.10
N PRO A 105 14.88 -11.68 9.09
CA PRO A 105 16.12 -10.94 9.03
C PRO A 105 17.42 -11.64 8.65
N GLY A 106 18.03 -11.14 7.56
CA GLY A 106 19.45 -11.02 7.20
C GLY A 106 19.81 -11.73 5.89
N GLU A 107 20.73 -11.19 5.09
CA GLU A 107 21.08 -11.72 3.75
C GLU A 107 21.52 -13.20 3.78
N GLN A 108 22.12 -13.62 4.91
CA GLN A 108 22.57 -14.98 5.20
C GLN A 108 21.52 -15.90 5.84
N ASN A 109 20.30 -15.43 6.11
CA ASN A 109 19.32 -16.18 6.90
C ASN A 109 18.45 -17.12 6.08
N GLY A 110 18.71 -17.23 4.76
CA GLY A 110 18.17 -18.29 3.89
C GLY A 110 16.65 -18.28 3.69
N HIS A 111 15.93 -17.33 4.30
CA HIS A 111 14.48 -17.24 4.29
C HIS A 111 14.02 -15.91 3.66
N TYR A 112 14.04 -15.90 2.33
CA TYR A 112 13.38 -14.87 1.52
C TYR A 112 11.98 -15.37 1.21
N ILE A 113 10.94 -14.68 1.70
CA ILE A 113 9.55 -14.97 1.32
C ILE A 113 9.11 -13.79 0.46
N ASN A 114 9.18 -13.96 -0.86
CA ASN A 114 9.18 -12.81 -1.77
C ASN A 114 7.78 -12.36 -2.22
N SER A 115 6.74 -13.19 -2.01
CA SER A 115 5.39 -12.88 -2.46
C SER A 115 4.33 -13.01 -1.37
N PHE A 116 3.23 -12.30 -1.55
CA PHE A 116 2.06 -12.39 -0.66
C PHE A 116 1.47 -13.81 -0.62
N ASN A 117 1.42 -14.51 -1.77
CA ASN A 117 0.99 -15.90 -1.79
C ASN A 117 1.91 -16.83 -0.99
N ASP A 118 3.23 -16.63 -1.03
CA ASP A 118 4.16 -17.45 -0.25
C ASP A 118 3.90 -17.32 1.26
N ASP A 119 3.60 -16.11 1.74
CA ASP A 119 3.21 -15.88 3.14
C ASP A 119 1.89 -16.58 3.48
N LYS A 120 0.89 -16.47 2.61
CA LYS A 120 -0.41 -17.15 2.80
C LYS A 120 -0.23 -18.67 2.83
N ASP A 121 0.59 -19.22 1.95
CA ASP A 121 0.91 -20.64 1.87
C ASP A 121 1.69 -21.10 3.10
N ALA A 122 2.69 -20.33 3.56
CA ALA A 122 3.46 -20.63 4.74
C ALA A 122 2.60 -20.63 6.00
N GLU A 123 1.74 -19.61 6.17
CA GLU A 123 0.80 -19.51 7.28
C GLU A 123 -0.22 -20.65 7.25
N TRP A 124 -0.69 -21.02 6.05
CA TRP A 124 -1.53 -22.19 5.88
C TRP A 124 -0.80 -23.48 6.27
N ARG A 125 0.43 -23.74 5.82
CA ARG A 125 1.12 -25.02 6.13
C ARG A 125 1.27 -25.23 7.63
N HIS A 126 1.62 -24.19 8.37
CA HIS A 126 2.02 -24.30 9.77
C HIS A 126 0.89 -24.05 10.77
N GLU A 127 -0.32 -23.65 10.34
CA GLU A 127 -1.42 -23.39 11.26
C GLU A 127 -2.23 -24.66 11.61
N PRO A 128 -2.33 -25.04 12.90
CA PRO A 128 -3.24 -26.08 13.35
C PRO A 128 -4.67 -25.54 13.29
N ASP A 129 -5.36 -25.84 12.21
CA ASP A 129 -6.77 -25.49 12.06
C ASP A 129 -7.68 -26.57 12.67
N LYS A 130 -8.92 -26.21 12.95
CA LYS A 130 -9.95 -27.20 13.32
C LYS A 130 -10.14 -28.16 12.15
N LYS A 131 -10.31 -29.44 12.44
CA LYS A 131 -10.68 -30.43 11.41
C LYS A 131 -11.95 -29.94 10.71
N MET A 132 -11.93 -29.96 9.37
CA MET A 132 -13.09 -29.67 8.56
C MET A 132 -14.24 -30.61 8.93
N HIS A 133 -15.47 -30.08 9.06
CA HIS A 133 -16.64 -30.90 9.35
C HIS A 133 -16.89 -31.88 8.20
N ALA A 134 -17.32 -33.11 8.50
CA ALA A 134 -17.49 -34.17 7.50
C ALA A 134 -18.47 -33.75 6.39
N ASP A 135 -19.56 -33.07 6.75
CA ASP A 135 -20.56 -32.60 5.78
C ASP A 135 -19.98 -31.59 4.77
N TRP A 136 -19.16 -30.66 5.25
CA TRP A 136 -18.48 -29.67 4.40
C TRP A 136 -17.45 -30.34 3.49
N LYS A 137 -16.73 -31.34 4.02
CA LYS A 137 -15.78 -32.14 3.23
C LYS A 137 -16.48 -32.86 2.08
N ASN A 138 -17.64 -33.48 2.34
CA ASN A 138 -18.41 -34.16 1.30
C ASN A 138 -19.05 -33.18 0.30
N GLN A 139 -19.48 -32.00 0.74
CA GLN A 139 -20.03 -30.97 -0.15
C GLN A 139 -18.98 -30.36 -1.07
N ILE A 140 -17.77 -30.11 -0.57
CA ILE A 140 -16.71 -29.46 -1.34
C ILE A 140 -15.98 -30.44 -2.27
N TYR A 141 -15.67 -31.66 -1.78
CA TYR A 141 -14.82 -32.61 -2.51
C TYR A 141 -15.57 -33.82 -3.08
N GLY A 142 -16.85 -33.97 -2.74
CA GLY A 142 -17.66 -35.09 -3.22
C GLY A 142 -17.16 -36.46 -2.75
N PRO A 143 -17.60 -37.55 -3.40
CA PRO A 143 -17.28 -38.93 -3.03
C PRO A 143 -15.81 -39.32 -3.31
N GLN A 144 -15.10 -38.56 -4.15
CA GLN A 144 -13.68 -38.76 -4.46
C GLN A 144 -12.77 -38.43 -3.28
N GLY A 145 -13.27 -37.65 -2.30
CA GLY A 145 -12.52 -37.26 -1.13
C GLY A 145 -11.52 -36.13 -1.40
N MET A 146 -10.87 -35.68 -0.34
CA MET A 146 -9.94 -34.53 -0.38
C MET A 146 -8.55 -34.97 -0.87
N SER A 147 -7.94 -34.20 -1.77
CA SER A 147 -6.59 -34.47 -2.30
C SER A 147 -5.49 -34.29 -1.25
N GLU A 148 -4.32 -34.90 -1.49
CA GLU A 148 -3.13 -34.73 -0.64
C GLU A 148 -2.67 -33.26 -0.53
N GLU A 149 -2.92 -32.45 -1.56
CA GLU A 149 -2.59 -31.02 -1.59
C GLU A 149 -3.32 -30.19 -0.51
N ASN A 150 -4.43 -30.70 0.02
CA ASN A 150 -5.23 -30.12 1.10
C ASN A 150 -4.88 -30.72 2.47
N THR A 151 -3.74 -31.40 2.56
CA THR A 151 -3.25 -32.04 3.78
C THR A 151 -1.94 -31.38 4.20
N THR A 152 -1.82 -31.07 5.50
CA THR A 152 -0.59 -30.55 6.09
C THR A 152 -0.24 -31.30 7.37
N ASP A 153 1.05 -31.38 7.69
CA ASP A 153 1.54 -31.96 8.92
C ASP A 153 1.99 -30.85 9.88
N VAL A 154 1.38 -30.83 11.06
CA VAL A 154 1.77 -29.90 12.13
C VAL A 154 2.49 -30.66 13.23
N LYS A 155 3.69 -30.20 13.57
CA LYS A 155 4.53 -30.75 14.63
C LYS A 155 4.80 -29.70 15.71
N GLY A 156 4.77 -30.15 16.96
CA GLY A 156 5.23 -29.39 18.13
C GLY A 156 6.08 -30.28 19.02
N ILE A 157 6.82 -29.70 19.96
CA ILE A 157 7.71 -30.46 20.86
C ILE A 157 6.93 -31.51 21.67
N LEU A 158 5.72 -31.16 22.13
CA LEU A 158 4.90 -31.99 23.02
C LEU A 158 3.78 -32.76 22.30
N ILE A 159 3.72 -32.71 20.96
CA ILE A 159 2.71 -33.44 20.20
C ILE A 159 3.37 -34.30 19.12
N LYS A 160 2.88 -35.53 18.96
CA LYS A 160 3.19 -36.35 17.78
C LYS A 160 2.70 -35.61 16.52
N ASN A 161 3.37 -35.82 15.38
CA ASN A 161 2.96 -35.24 14.09
C ASN A 161 1.45 -35.41 13.89
N LYS A 162 0.74 -34.29 13.71
CA LYS A 162 -0.69 -34.27 13.45
C LYS A 162 -0.91 -33.96 11.98
N ASN A 163 -1.47 -34.92 11.27
CA ASN A 163 -1.97 -34.72 9.92
C ASN A 163 -3.32 -33.98 9.99
N ILE A 164 -3.39 -32.83 9.35
CA ILE A 164 -4.55 -31.95 9.34
C ILE A 164 -5.00 -31.76 7.89
N GLN A 165 -6.27 -32.03 7.66
CA GLN A 165 -6.95 -31.81 6.38
C GLN A 165 -7.70 -30.48 6.43
N LYS A 166 -7.36 -29.58 5.52
CA LYS A 166 -7.99 -28.26 5.41
C LYS A 166 -7.94 -27.74 3.98
N LEU A 167 -8.88 -26.88 3.63
CA LEU A 167 -8.97 -26.31 2.29
C LEU A 167 -7.76 -25.40 2.04
N LYS A 168 -6.98 -25.70 1.00
CA LYS A 168 -5.84 -24.89 0.58
C LYS A 168 -6.27 -23.83 -0.42
N THR A 169 -7.04 -24.22 -1.43
CA THR A 169 -7.26 -23.39 -2.61
C THR A 169 -8.71 -23.44 -3.07
N ILE A 170 -9.26 -22.28 -3.40
CA ILE A 170 -10.56 -22.10 -4.04
C ILE A 170 -10.33 -21.31 -5.34
N GLN A 171 -10.71 -21.88 -6.47
CA GLN A 171 -10.74 -21.19 -7.75
C GLN A 171 -12.07 -20.45 -7.94
N HIS A 172 -11.98 -19.20 -8.40
CA HIS A 172 -13.16 -18.37 -8.67
C HIS A 172 -13.44 -18.32 -10.17
N SER A 173 -14.19 -19.29 -10.68
CA SER A 173 -14.51 -19.40 -12.12
C SER A 173 -15.23 -18.18 -12.70
N THR A 174 -15.91 -17.38 -11.87
CA THR A 174 -16.58 -16.14 -12.29
C THR A 174 -15.65 -14.93 -12.36
N LEU A 175 -14.44 -15.05 -11.81
CA LEU A 175 -13.45 -13.96 -11.80
C LEU A 175 -12.34 -14.18 -12.81
N THR A 176 -12.23 -15.34 -13.46
CA THR A 176 -11.13 -15.65 -14.38
C THR A 176 -11.05 -14.65 -15.52
N ALA A 177 -9.95 -13.90 -15.56
CA ALA A 177 -9.59 -13.04 -16.67
C ALA A 177 -8.39 -13.63 -17.43
N ASP A 178 -8.23 -13.24 -18.69
CA ASP A 178 -7.05 -13.59 -19.49
C ASP A 178 -5.93 -12.59 -19.18
N ILE A 179 -4.78 -13.09 -18.73
CA ILE A 179 -3.61 -12.26 -18.44
C ILE A 179 -3.11 -11.49 -19.67
N ALA A 180 -3.37 -12.00 -20.88
CA ALA A 180 -3.04 -11.30 -22.12
C ALA A 180 -3.82 -9.98 -22.27
N GLN A 181 -4.91 -9.79 -21.53
CA GLN A 181 -5.67 -8.55 -21.50
C GLN A 181 -5.22 -7.60 -20.38
N ASP A 182 -4.38 -8.07 -19.44
CA ASP A 182 -3.90 -7.25 -18.33
C ASP A 182 -2.95 -6.15 -18.83
N LYS A 183 -3.24 -4.90 -18.45
CA LYS A 183 -2.50 -3.74 -18.93
C LYS A 183 -1.07 -3.70 -18.39
N ALA A 184 -0.87 -4.00 -17.11
CA ALA A 184 0.45 -4.03 -16.49
C ALA A 184 1.36 -5.11 -17.11
N TYR A 185 0.79 -6.30 -17.33
CA TYR A 185 1.49 -7.39 -18.01
C TYR A 185 1.94 -6.99 -19.42
N ASN A 186 1.04 -6.39 -20.21
CA ASN A 186 1.36 -5.94 -21.56
C ASN A 186 2.43 -4.84 -21.59
N GLU A 187 2.43 -3.89 -20.63
CA GLU A 187 3.48 -2.88 -20.52
C GLU A 187 4.85 -3.49 -20.20
N LEU A 188 4.92 -4.50 -19.33
CA LEU A 188 6.16 -5.22 -19.03
C LEU A 188 6.63 -6.05 -20.22
N LEU A 189 5.71 -6.68 -20.96
CA LEU A 189 6.02 -7.47 -22.15
C LEU A 189 6.61 -6.59 -23.27
N GLN A 190 5.99 -5.42 -23.52
CA GLN A 190 6.52 -4.44 -24.48
C GLN A 190 7.91 -3.93 -24.09
N HIS A 191 8.18 -3.78 -22.79
CA HIS A 191 9.52 -3.42 -22.32
C HIS A 191 10.52 -4.55 -22.62
N LYS A 192 10.12 -5.81 -22.45
CA LYS A 192 10.97 -6.97 -22.73
C LYS A 192 11.31 -7.05 -24.21
N GLU A 193 10.33 -6.83 -25.07
CA GLU A 193 10.51 -6.79 -26.52
C GLU A 193 11.50 -5.70 -26.94
N LYS A 194 11.38 -4.49 -26.38
CA LYS A 194 12.31 -3.38 -26.65
C LYS A 194 13.75 -3.70 -26.24
N LEU A 195 13.95 -4.30 -25.06
CA LEU A 195 15.28 -4.73 -24.62
C LEU A 195 15.85 -5.85 -25.50
N ASP A 196 15.01 -6.78 -25.97
CA ASP A 196 15.41 -7.85 -26.88
C ASP A 196 15.83 -7.30 -28.26
N GLU A 197 15.09 -6.32 -28.79
CA GLU A 197 15.46 -5.61 -30.01
C GLU A 197 16.78 -4.84 -29.86
N GLU A 198 16.96 -4.14 -28.73
CA GLU A 198 18.20 -3.43 -28.41
C GLU A 198 19.39 -4.40 -28.33
N TYR A 199 19.24 -5.51 -27.61
CA TYR A 199 20.27 -6.53 -27.49
C TYR A 199 20.66 -7.13 -28.84
N LYS A 200 19.68 -7.47 -29.68
CA LYS A 200 19.94 -7.98 -31.04
C LYS A 200 20.69 -6.97 -31.90
N SER A 201 20.32 -5.69 -31.81
CA SER A 201 20.98 -4.60 -32.52
C SER A 201 22.45 -4.45 -32.11
N LEU A 202 22.72 -4.38 -30.80
CA LEU A 202 24.08 -4.28 -30.27
C LEU A 202 24.92 -5.51 -30.56
N HIS A 203 24.33 -6.71 -30.45
CA HIS A 203 25.00 -7.96 -30.79
C HIS A 203 25.37 -8.02 -32.28
N ALA A 204 24.46 -7.61 -33.17
CA ALA A 204 24.74 -7.53 -34.60
C ALA A 204 25.87 -6.53 -34.91
N LYS A 205 25.87 -5.37 -34.23
CA LYS A 205 26.95 -4.37 -34.31
C LYS A 205 28.29 -4.95 -33.87
N ALA A 206 28.34 -5.65 -32.74
CA ALA A 206 29.55 -6.29 -32.23
C ALA A 206 30.09 -7.38 -33.17
N VAL A 207 29.21 -8.21 -33.73
CA VAL A 207 29.58 -9.24 -34.72
C VAL A 207 30.14 -8.59 -36.00
N ALA A 208 29.50 -7.52 -36.48
CA ALA A 208 29.97 -6.79 -37.66
C ALA A 208 31.36 -6.17 -37.44
N TYR A 209 31.59 -5.55 -36.28
CA TYR A 209 32.90 -5.01 -35.90
C TYR A 209 33.98 -6.10 -35.81
N GLN A 210 33.69 -7.23 -35.17
CA GLN A 210 34.65 -8.31 -35.02
C GLN A 210 35.06 -8.90 -36.38
N LYS A 211 34.08 -9.10 -37.29
CA LYS A 211 34.33 -9.56 -38.65
C LYS A 211 35.17 -8.55 -39.45
N GLU A 212 34.89 -7.27 -39.29
CA GLU A 212 35.65 -6.21 -39.94
C GLU A 212 37.08 -6.13 -39.42
N LYS A 213 37.28 -6.27 -38.11
CA LYS A 213 38.62 -6.35 -37.48
C LYS A 213 39.43 -7.51 -38.04
N GLU A 214 38.82 -8.69 -38.19
CA GLU A 214 39.47 -9.87 -38.78
C GLU A 214 39.83 -9.67 -40.26
N ASN A 215 38.98 -8.98 -41.03
CA ASN A 215 39.26 -8.65 -42.43
C ASN A 215 40.38 -7.61 -42.55
N ALA A 216 40.35 -6.56 -41.74
CA ALA A 216 41.36 -5.50 -41.72
C ALA A 216 42.76 -6.06 -41.41
N ILE A 217 42.86 -6.97 -40.43
CA ILE A 217 44.11 -7.68 -40.09
C ILE A 217 44.61 -8.52 -41.29
N ARG A 218 43.71 -9.23 -41.96
CA ARG A 218 44.05 -10.10 -43.11
C ARG A 218 44.49 -9.31 -44.34
N GLU A 219 43.91 -8.14 -44.53
CA GLU A 219 44.17 -7.24 -45.67
C GLU A 219 45.26 -6.19 -45.36
N GLU A 220 45.87 -6.25 -44.17
CA GLU A 220 46.90 -5.31 -43.70
C GLU A 220 46.47 -3.83 -43.81
N ARG A 221 45.19 -3.56 -43.54
CA ARG A 221 44.60 -2.21 -43.58
C ARG A 221 44.07 -1.80 -42.21
N GLU A 222 43.79 -0.51 -42.08
CA GLU A 222 43.07 0.02 -40.91
C GLU A 222 41.61 -0.46 -40.91
N ILE A 223 41.04 -0.55 -39.70
CA ILE A 223 39.64 -0.90 -39.49
C ILE A 223 38.76 0.21 -40.07
N ASN A 224 37.73 -0.16 -40.83
CA ASN A 224 36.80 0.82 -41.39
C ASN A 224 36.03 1.53 -40.26
N PRO A 225 36.07 2.88 -40.18
CA PRO A 225 35.41 3.64 -39.11
C PRO A 225 33.89 3.49 -39.10
N ASN A 226 33.28 3.04 -40.20
CA ASN A 226 31.83 2.77 -40.25
C ASN A 226 31.40 1.56 -39.41
N PHE A 227 32.34 0.71 -38.99
CA PHE A 227 32.09 -0.45 -38.15
C PHE A 227 32.60 -0.21 -36.73
N GLU A 228 32.37 0.98 -36.18
CA GLU A 228 32.82 1.29 -34.82
C GLU A 228 31.93 0.60 -33.77
N LEU A 229 32.56 0.01 -32.76
CA LEU A 229 31.93 -0.44 -31.52
C LEU A 229 32.43 0.47 -30.40
N LEU A 230 31.54 1.30 -29.85
CA LEU A 230 31.87 2.29 -28.85
C LEU A 230 31.96 1.67 -27.45
N ASP A 231 32.69 2.33 -26.55
CA ASP A 231 32.77 1.90 -25.15
C ASP A 231 31.38 1.92 -24.48
N GLU A 232 30.50 2.85 -24.88
CA GLU A 232 29.11 2.89 -24.42
C GLU A 232 28.31 1.67 -24.88
N ASP A 233 28.55 1.15 -26.10
CA ASP A 233 27.87 -0.06 -26.59
C ASP A 233 28.29 -1.29 -25.76
N ILE A 234 29.59 -1.39 -25.44
CA ILE A 234 30.15 -2.47 -24.64
C ILE A 234 29.59 -2.41 -23.22
N SER A 235 29.56 -1.22 -22.61
CA SER A 235 28.96 -1.00 -21.29
C SER A 235 27.48 -1.40 -21.30
N ARG A 236 26.71 -0.93 -22.30
CA ARG A 236 25.29 -1.23 -22.42
C ARG A 236 25.02 -2.72 -22.58
N MET A 237 25.82 -3.42 -23.38
CA MET A 237 25.76 -4.88 -23.50
C MET A 237 26.06 -5.60 -22.18
N GLY A 238 26.90 -5.03 -21.32
CA GLY A 238 27.15 -5.54 -19.97
C GLY A 238 25.97 -5.37 -19.02
N ASP A 239 25.21 -4.28 -19.16
CA ASP A 239 24.05 -3.97 -18.31
C ASP A 239 22.78 -4.76 -18.71
N LEU A 240 22.59 -5.03 -20.01
CA LEU A 240 21.39 -5.68 -20.54
C LEU A 240 21.04 -7.02 -19.87
N PRO A 241 21.97 -7.98 -19.64
CA PRO A 241 21.66 -9.23 -18.94
C PRO A 241 21.04 -9.01 -17.55
N ARG A 242 21.49 -7.98 -16.83
CA ARG A 242 20.94 -7.64 -15.52
C ARG A 242 19.53 -7.07 -15.64
N GLU A 243 19.29 -6.19 -16.61
CA GLU A 243 17.96 -5.63 -16.88
C GLU A 243 16.95 -6.71 -17.30
N PHE A 244 17.36 -7.67 -18.13
CA PHE A 244 16.53 -8.82 -18.47
C PHE A 244 16.15 -9.64 -17.23
N SER A 245 17.13 -9.95 -16.36
CA SER A 245 16.88 -10.71 -15.14
C SER A 245 15.87 -10.00 -14.22
N ILE A 246 16.01 -8.68 -14.06
CA ILE A 246 15.07 -7.86 -13.28
C ILE A 246 13.68 -7.91 -13.92
N LEU A 247 13.58 -7.70 -15.24
CA LEU A 247 12.31 -7.66 -15.94
C LEU A 247 11.59 -9.02 -15.94
N GLU A 248 12.33 -10.12 -16.02
CA GLU A 248 11.78 -11.46 -15.85
C GLU A 248 11.23 -11.69 -14.44
N ALA A 249 11.95 -11.22 -13.41
CA ALA A 249 11.45 -11.25 -12.04
C ALA A 249 10.17 -10.41 -11.88
N GLN A 250 10.11 -9.23 -12.51
CA GLN A 250 8.91 -8.38 -12.53
C GLN A 250 7.73 -9.06 -13.20
N LEU A 251 7.93 -9.65 -14.39
CA LEU A 251 6.91 -10.40 -15.12
C LEU A 251 6.38 -11.58 -14.29
N ASN A 252 7.27 -12.37 -13.70
CA ASN A 252 6.87 -13.50 -12.85
C ASN A 252 6.03 -13.04 -11.65
N LEU A 253 6.42 -11.93 -11.02
CA LEU A 253 5.67 -11.36 -9.89
C LEU A 253 4.32 -10.77 -10.34
N CYS A 254 4.25 -10.14 -11.51
CA CYS A 254 3.01 -9.65 -12.11
C CYS A 254 2.04 -10.80 -12.43
N ILE A 255 2.54 -11.92 -12.97
CA ILE A 255 1.74 -13.12 -13.25
C ILE A 255 1.23 -13.73 -11.93
N ALA A 256 2.07 -13.79 -10.91
CA ALA A 256 1.68 -14.28 -9.59
C ALA A 256 0.55 -13.42 -9.00
N ASP A 257 0.72 -12.09 -8.96
CA ASP A 257 -0.29 -11.13 -8.49
C ASP A 257 -1.60 -11.23 -9.27
N PHE A 258 -1.53 -11.32 -10.60
CA PHE A 258 -2.71 -11.49 -11.44
C PHE A 258 -3.49 -12.76 -11.07
N ASN A 259 -2.80 -13.89 -10.95
CA ASN A 259 -3.43 -15.16 -10.60
C ASN A 259 -4.08 -15.13 -9.21
N GLU A 260 -3.52 -14.40 -8.25
CA GLU A 260 -4.09 -14.27 -6.90
C GLU A 260 -5.48 -13.62 -6.89
N ARG A 261 -5.77 -12.72 -7.84
CA ARG A 261 -7.10 -12.08 -7.96
C ARG A 261 -8.19 -13.07 -8.34
N HIS A 262 -7.80 -14.18 -8.95
CA HIS A 262 -8.68 -15.23 -9.44
C HIS A 262 -8.62 -16.50 -8.57
N LEU A 263 -7.70 -16.53 -7.60
CA LEU A 263 -7.38 -17.68 -6.78
C LEU A 263 -7.27 -17.31 -5.29
N SER A 264 -8.16 -17.85 -4.46
CA SER A 264 -7.97 -17.80 -3.02
C SER A 264 -7.17 -19.03 -2.55
N SER A 265 -5.85 -18.89 -2.42
CA SER A 265 -4.96 -19.90 -1.81
C SER A 265 -4.58 -19.54 -0.38
N GLY A 266 -4.19 -20.53 0.43
CA GLY A 266 -3.54 -20.35 1.71
C GLY A 266 -4.39 -19.68 2.79
N LYS A 267 -3.71 -19.08 3.79
CA LYS A 267 -4.34 -18.39 4.92
C LYS A 267 -4.27 -16.89 4.71
N LYS A 268 -5.42 -16.23 4.57
CA LYS A 268 -5.48 -14.76 4.49
C LYS A 268 -4.97 -14.08 5.78
N PRO A 269 -4.46 -12.83 5.70
CA PRO A 269 -4.15 -12.04 6.89
C PRO A 269 -5.37 -11.93 7.82
N ASP A 270 -5.12 -11.89 9.13
CA ASP A 270 -6.17 -11.64 10.12
C ASP A 270 -6.55 -10.16 10.19
N SER A 271 -5.58 -9.28 9.90
CA SER A 271 -5.78 -7.84 9.80
C SER A 271 -4.93 -7.27 8.67
N SER A 272 -5.46 -6.26 7.99
CA SER A 272 -4.72 -5.43 7.03
C SER A 272 -5.05 -3.97 7.30
N VAL A 273 -4.02 -3.15 7.54
CA VAL A 273 -4.17 -1.72 7.83
C VAL A 273 -3.53 -0.93 6.70
N ILE A 274 -4.31 -0.03 6.11
CA ILE A 274 -3.91 0.81 4.98
C ILE A 274 -3.57 2.20 5.50
N LEU A 275 -2.39 2.71 5.15
CA LEU A 275 -1.94 4.06 5.50
C LEU A 275 -1.63 4.85 4.22
N PRO A 276 -2.03 6.13 4.14
CA PRO A 276 -1.82 6.96 2.95
C PRO A 276 -0.34 7.32 2.79
N THR A 277 0.11 7.48 1.55
CA THR A 277 1.52 7.80 1.22
C THR A 277 1.64 9.07 0.39
N SER A 278 2.83 9.67 0.31
CA SER A 278 3.04 10.97 -0.33
C SER A 278 2.86 10.97 -1.85
N MET A 279 2.96 9.79 -2.48
CA MET A 279 2.67 9.60 -3.91
C MET A 279 1.23 9.18 -4.18
N ASP A 280 0.42 9.13 -3.14
CA ASP A 280 -1.01 9.01 -3.30
C ASP A 280 -1.55 10.28 -3.95
N GLU A 281 -2.25 10.12 -5.07
CA GLU A 281 -2.87 11.24 -5.78
C GLU A 281 -4.09 11.80 -4.99
N THR A 282 -4.21 11.44 -3.71
CA THR A 282 -5.15 12.06 -2.79
C THR A 282 -4.67 13.43 -2.38
N SER A 283 -5.61 14.32 -2.07
CA SER A 283 -5.32 15.66 -1.57
C SER A 283 -5.02 15.67 -0.06
N LEU A 284 -4.52 14.57 0.51
CA LEU A 284 -4.25 14.46 1.94
C LEU A 284 -2.95 15.19 2.28
N ASN A 285 -2.98 15.98 3.34
CA ASN A 285 -1.81 16.75 3.78
C ASN A 285 -0.88 15.94 4.71
N HIS A 286 -1.44 14.94 5.39
CA HIS A 286 -0.71 14.10 6.35
C HIS A 286 -0.55 12.67 5.85
N THR A 287 0.55 12.42 5.14
CA THR A 287 0.85 11.13 4.49
C THR A 287 2.25 10.62 4.86
N LEU A 288 2.48 9.32 4.74
CA LEU A 288 3.82 8.74 4.92
C LEU A 288 4.68 8.93 3.66
N ASP A 289 5.98 9.18 3.80
CA ASP A 289 6.89 9.37 2.67
C ASP A 289 7.17 8.05 1.92
N THR A 290 6.68 7.95 0.68
CA THR A 290 6.81 6.76 -0.19
C THR A 290 8.26 6.37 -0.43
N GLU A 291 9.13 7.34 -0.75
CA GLU A 291 10.53 7.06 -1.07
C GLU A 291 11.31 6.57 0.17
N SER A 292 11.11 7.19 1.34
CA SER A 292 11.78 6.75 2.56
C SER A 292 11.34 5.37 3.01
N ILE A 293 10.07 5.00 2.80
CA ILE A 293 9.57 3.63 3.00
C ILE A 293 10.34 2.66 2.09
N LEU A 294 10.37 2.93 0.78
CA LEU A 294 11.02 2.05 -0.21
C LEU A 294 12.52 1.91 0.07
N ARG A 295 13.20 3.01 0.43
CA ARG A 295 14.61 3.02 0.81
C ARG A 295 14.87 2.15 2.04
N GLU A 296 14.00 2.19 3.05
CA GLU A 296 14.15 1.36 4.25
C GLU A 296 13.87 -0.12 3.95
N MET A 297 12.88 -0.44 3.10
CA MET A 297 12.65 -1.81 2.62
C MET A 297 13.92 -2.39 2.00
N ILE A 298 14.57 -1.64 1.11
CA ILE A 298 15.81 -2.05 0.44
C ILE A 298 16.98 -2.15 1.43
N THR A 299 17.07 -1.20 2.37
CA THR A 299 18.12 -1.19 3.39
C THR A 299 18.03 -2.42 4.30
N LEU A 300 16.82 -2.79 4.71
CA LEU A 300 16.60 -3.99 5.51
C LEU A 300 16.80 -5.26 4.70
N ALA A 301 16.36 -5.30 3.45
CA ALA A 301 16.57 -6.46 2.57
C ALA A 301 18.06 -6.81 2.40
N ASN A 302 18.92 -5.79 2.38
CA ASN A 302 20.38 -5.94 2.28
C ASN A 302 21.09 -5.87 3.63
N SER A 303 20.36 -6.00 4.75
CA SER A 303 20.97 -5.94 6.08
C SER A 303 21.72 -7.23 6.40
N GLU A 304 22.95 -7.10 6.90
CA GLU A 304 23.73 -8.23 7.43
C GLU A 304 23.27 -8.69 8.83
N LYS A 305 22.32 -7.99 9.46
CA LYS A 305 21.84 -8.34 10.80
C LYS A 305 21.12 -9.68 10.79
N ALA A 306 21.62 -10.62 11.59
CA ALA A 306 21.02 -11.93 11.77
C ALA A 306 19.64 -11.87 12.44
N TYR A 307 18.80 -12.85 12.09
CA TYR A 307 17.48 -13.02 12.67
C TYR A 307 17.56 -13.19 14.18
N ASN A 308 16.74 -12.44 14.90
CA ASN A 308 16.55 -12.59 16.32
C ASN A 308 15.07 -12.46 16.67
N PHE A 309 14.47 -13.56 17.10
CA PHE A 309 13.05 -13.62 17.44
C PHE A 309 12.58 -12.50 18.38
N THR A 310 13.41 -12.04 19.32
CA THR A 310 13.05 -10.95 20.24
C THR A 310 13.42 -9.57 19.69
N LYS A 311 14.64 -9.41 19.16
CA LYS A 311 15.20 -8.09 18.86
C LYS A 311 15.09 -7.65 17.39
N PHE A 312 15.00 -8.58 16.47
CA PHE A 312 15.03 -8.30 15.03
C PHE A 312 14.35 -9.44 14.26
N ASN A 313 13.07 -9.27 13.96
CA ASN A 313 12.19 -10.23 13.28
C ASN A 313 11.35 -9.52 12.19
N CYS A 314 10.42 -10.23 11.53
CA CYS A 314 9.55 -9.63 10.51
C CYS A 314 8.74 -8.43 11.06
N SER A 315 8.21 -8.56 12.27
CA SER A 315 7.41 -7.51 12.92
C SER A 315 8.22 -6.26 13.26
N THR A 316 9.45 -6.39 13.75
CA THR A 316 10.34 -5.23 13.96
C THR A 316 10.66 -4.56 12.63
N SER A 317 10.89 -5.33 11.57
CA SER A 317 11.23 -4.82 10.24
C SER A 317 10.09 -3.97 9.67
N VAL A 318 8.85 -4.45 9.79
CA VAL A 318 7.66 -3.66 9.44
C VAL A 318 7.59 -2.36 10.25
N CYS A 319 7.83 -2.40 11.57
CA CYS A 319 7.86 -1.18 12.39
C CYS A 319 8.94 -0.19 11.94
N HIS A 320 10.12 -0.67 11.53
CA HIS A 320 11.21 0.16 11.00
C HIS A 320 10.81 0.84 9.69
N ILE A 321 10.23 0.09 8.76
CA ILE A 321 9.77 0.59 7.46
C ILE A 321 8.67 1.65 7.63
N VAL A 322 7.64 1.36 8.44
CA VAL A 322 6.56 2.31 8.73
C VAL A 322 7.12 3.58 9.37
N LYS A 323 8.07 3.45 10.31
CA LYS A 323 8.72 4.60 10.94
C LYS A 323 9.51 5.44 9.94
N ALA A 324 10.18 4.81 8.97
CA ALA A 324 10.96 5.54 7.95
C ALA A 324 10.10 6.46 7.08
N GLY A 325 8.82 6.10 6.88
CA GLY A 325 7.85 6.97 6.21
C GLY A 325 7.34 8.14 7.04
N VAL A 326 7.63 8.21 8.35
CA VAL A 326 7.22 9.34 9.19
C VAL A 326 8.35 10.37 9.21
N ASP A 327 8.24 11.40 8.35
CA ASP A 327 9.19 12.51 8.32
C ASP A 327 9.16 13.33 9.64
N GLU A 328 10.15 14.22 9.82
CA GLU A 328 10.26 14.98 11.08
C GLU A 328 9.06 15.93 11.29
N LYS A 329 8.47 16.50 10.23
CA LYS A 329 7.30 17.37 10.31
C LYS A 329 6.07 16.59 10.80
N LEU A 330 5.80 15.43 10.20
CA LEU A 330 4.71 14.55 10.58
C LEU A 330 4.91 14.00 11.99
N LYS A 331 6.16 13.67 12.37
CA LYS A 331 6.51 13.21 13.71
C LYS A 331 6.22 14.26 14.78
N GLU A 332 6.51 15.53 14.52
CA GLU A 332 6.14 16.65 15.41
C GLU A 332 4.62 16.74 15.56
N ASN A 333 3.89 16.79 14.43
CA ASN A 333 2.42 16.84 14.41
C ASN A 333 1.77 15.66 15.16
N LEU A 334 2.29 14.45 14.98
CA LEU A 334 1.81 13.25 15.67
C LEU A 334 2.10 13.31 17.18
N SER A 335 3.26 13.83 17.57
CA SER A 335 3.68 13.94 18.98
C SER A 335 2.78 14.92 19.74
N ASP A 336 2.44 16.05 19.12
CA ASP A 336 1.51 17.04 19.66
C ASP A 336 0.10 16.46 19.89
N ASN A 337 -0.27 15.44 19.12
CA ASN A 337 -1.52 14.69 19.26
C ASN A 337 -1.40 13.43 20.13
N GLY A 338 -0.29 13.28 20.87
CA GLY A 338 -0.08 12.20 21.84
C GLY A 338 0.34 10.86 21.24
N PHE A 339 0.69 10.80 19.96
CA PHE A 339 1.21 9.60 19.31
C PHE A 339 2.73 9.69 19.14
N ASN A 340 3.45 8.67 19.63
CA ASN A 340 4.91 8.60 19.49
C ASN A 340 5.31 7.29 18.79
N ILE A 341 5.74 7.40 17.54
CA ILE A 341 6.16 6.28 16.69
C ILE A 341 7.32 5.48 17.29
N ASN A 342 8.24 6.14 18.01
CA ASN A 342 9.44 5.49 18.56
C ASN A 342 9.11 4.43 19.62
N ARG A 343 7.98 4.57 20.33
CA ARG A 343 7.57 3.59 21.35
C ARG A 343 7.33 2.19 20.77
N TYR A 344 6.97 2.10 19.49
CA TYR A 344 6.69 0.82 18.82
C TYR A 344 7.94 0.17 18.25
N VAL A 345 9.00 0.94 17.99
CA VAL A 345 10.26 0.44 17.44
C VAL A 345 11.24 0.02 18.55
N THR A 346 11.09 0.56 19.77
CA THR A 346 11.95 0.22 20.92
C THR A 346 11.44 -0.94 21.77
N SER A 347 10.36 -1.63 21.35
CA SER A 347 9.82 -2.75 22.11
C SER A 347 10.80 -3.92 22.12
N TYR A 348 11.11 -4.47 23.30
CA TYR A 348 12.06 -5.59 23.46
C TYR A 348 11.62 -6.86 22.70
N ILE A 349 10.32 -7.02 22.47
CA ILE A 349 9.73 -8.05 21.61
C ILE A 349 8.62 -7.37 20.80
N THR A 350 8.76 -7.38 19.48
CA THR A 350 7.71 -6.92 18.57
C THR A 350 7.03 -8.12 17.95
N THR A 351 5.70 -8.17 18.05
CA THR A 351 4.85 -9.25 17.53
C THR A 351 3.88 -8.71 16.47
N PRO A 352 3.22 -9.57 15.66
CA PRO A 352 2.19 -9.12 14.72
C PRO A 352 1.05 -8.33 15.38
N THR A 353 0.74 -8.62 16.65
CA THR A 353 -0.24 -7.83 17.43
C THR A 353 0.26 -6.41 17.70
N ASN A 354 1.56 -6.23 18.01
CA ASN A 354 2.14 -4.90 18.20
C ASN A 354 2.13 -4.10 16.89
N VAL A 355 2.42 -4.75 15.77
CA VAL A 355 2.41 -4.15 14.43
C VAL A 355 1.00 -3.73 14.03
N ASN A 356 -0.01 -4.59 14.23
CA ASN A 356 -1.41 -4.24 13.96
C ASN A 356 -1.86 -3.04 14.82
N ALA A 357 -1.51 -3.05 16.11
CA ALA A 357 -1.83 -1.94 17.01
C ALA A 357 -1.11 -0.63 16.63
N LEU A 358 0.14 -0.72 16.13
CA LEU A 358 0.86 0.40 15.56
C LEU A 358 0.10 0.98 14.36
N GLY A 359 -0.22 0.12 13.37
CA GLY A 359 -0.92 0.53 12.16
C GLY A 359 -2.24 1.22 12.47
N LEU A 360 -3.10 0.60 13.28
CA LEU A 360 -4.41 1.17 13.65
C LEU A 360 -4.30 2.52 14.35
N LYS A 361 -3.34 2.67 15.27
CA LYS A 361 -3.15 3.93 16.00
C LYS A 361 -2.53 5.02 15.13
N LEU A 362 -1.64 4.66 14.22
CA LEU A 362 -1.08 5.60 13.26
C LEU A 362 -2.17 6.07 12.29
N GLN A 363 -3.00 5.15 11.77
CA GLN A 363 -4.14 5.48 10.93
C GLN A 363 -5.09 6.46 11.62
N ASP A 364 -5.49 6.18 12.87
CA ASP A 364 -6.34 7.07 13.68
C ASP A 364 -5.68 8.44 13.93
N ALA A 365 -4.37 8.48 14.17
CA ALA A 365 -3.65 9.73 14.37
C ALA A 365 -3.57 10.59 13.10
N LEU A 366 -3.33 9.98 11.93
CA LEU A 366 -3.34 10.68 10.64
C LEU A 366 -4.73 11.24 10.32
N LEU A 367 -5.78 10.45 10.54
CA LEU A 367 -7.15 10.92 10.34
C LEU A 367 -7.51 12.11 11.23
N LYS A 368 -7.05 12.11 12.49
CA LYS A 368 -7.26 13.24 13.41
C LYS A 368 -6.54 14.50 12.95
N LEU A 369 -5.31 14.37 12.46
CA LEU A 369 -4.55 15.49 11.91
C LEU A 369 -5.27 16.11 10.70
N GLU A 370 -5.72 15.26 9.78
CA GLU A 370 -6.43 15.72 8.58
C GLU A 370 -7.76 16.41 8.93
N LEU A 371 -8.54 15.83 9.84
CA LEU A 371 -9.78 16.44 10.33
C LEU A 371 -9.56 17.80 11.01
N ALA A 372 -8.47 17.93 11.77
CA ALA A 372 -8.12 19.18 12.43
C ALA A 372 -7.72 20.27 11.42
N GLU A 373 -7.02 19.92 10.35
CA GLU A 373 -6.63 20.85 9.29
C GLU A 373 -7.82 21.33 8.47
N HIS A 374 -8.69 20.41 8.02
CA HIS A 374 -9.93 20.78 7.33
C HIS A 374 -10.86 21.66 8.17
N THR A 375 -10.89 21.46 9.49
CA THR A 375 -11.66 22.32 10.40
C THR A 375 -11.07 23.74 10.45
N LYS A 376 -9.74 23.87 10.53
CA LYS A 376 -9.05 25.17 10.50
C LYS A 376 -9.22 25.89 9.17
N GLU A 377 -9.17 25.18 8.05
CA GLU A 377 -9.41 25.75 6.72
C GLU A 377 -10.85 26.25 6.56
N ALA A 378 -11.83 25.48 7.02
CA ALA A 378 -13.24 25.89 7.02
C ALA A 378 -13.48 27.16 7.87
N GLU A 379 -12.81 27.28 9.02
CA GLU A 379 -12.86 28.48 9.86
C GLU A 379 -12.16 29.69 9.22
N GLN A 380 -11.08 29.50 8.46
CA GLN A 380 -10.38 30.58 7.76
C GLN A 380 -11.14 31.06 6.51
N VAL A 381 -11.78 30.16 5.75
CA VAL A 381 -12.61 30.52 4.59
C VAL A 381 -13.90 31.24 4.99
N GLN A 382 -14.37 31.08 6.23
CA GLN A 382 -15.52 31.84 6.76
C GLN A 382 -15.16 33.23 7.33
N LYS A 383 -13.88 33.54 7.58
CA LYS A 383 -13.47 34.86 8.11
C LYS A 383 -13.72 36.07 7.18
N PRO A 384 -13.67 36.00 5.83
CA PRO A 384 -14.04 37.14 4.99
C PRO A 384 -15.55 37.39 4.95
N VAL A 385 -16.37 36.33 5.13
CA VAL A 385 -17.84 36.43 5.07
C VAL A 385 -18.40 36.89 6.42
N ALA A 386 -17.88 36.38 7.54
CA ALA A 386 -18.29 36.78 8.88
C ALA A 386 -17.97 38.25 9.20
N ASN A 387 -16.82 38.78 8.74
CA ASN A 387 -16.48 40.19 8.91
C ASN A 387 -17.37 41.11 8.06
N THR A 388 -17.76 40.68 6.86
CA THR A 388 -18.65 41.45 5.99
C THR A 388 -20.10 41.44 6.49
N ILE A 389 -20.57 40.31 7.05
CA ILE A 389 -21.90 40.21 7.67
C ILE A 389 -21.94 40.98 9.00
N SER A 390 -20.91 40.88 9.83
CA SER A 390 -20.84 41.62 11.11
C SER A 390 -20.80 43.14 10.89
N ASN A 391 -20.03 43.63 9.91
CA ASN A 391 -20.02 45.05 9.55
C ASN A 391 -21.37 45.52 8.99
N ARG A 392 -22.01 44.74 8.12
CA ARG A 392 -23.37 45.06 7.62
C ARG A 392 -24.43 45.03 8.71
N PHE A 393 -24.32 44.12 9.68
CA PHE A 393 -25.26 44.02 10.78
C PHE A 393 -25.10 45.18 11.77
N ASN A 394 -23.87 45.61 12.03
CA ASN A 394 -23.59 46.79 12.85
C ASN A 394 -24.06 48.09 12.16
N GLU A 395 -23.83 48.23 10.86
CA GLU A 395 -24.31 49.38 10.06
C GLU A 395 -25.85 49.42 9.99
N PHE A 396 -26.50 48.25 9.85
CA PHE A 396 -27.95 48.13 9.95
C PHE A 396 -28.47 48.51 11.33
N LYS A 397 -27.82 48.08 12.41
CA LYS A 397 -28.21 48.40 13.79
C LYS A 397 -28.09 49.90 14.08
N SER A 398 -27.04 50.55 13.59
CA SER A 398 -26.87 52.01 13.68
C SER A 398 -27.94 52.77 12.89
N ARG A 399 -28.28 52.32 11.67
CA ARG A 399 -29.38 52.89 10.88
C ARG A 399 -30.73 52.72 11.55
N LEU A 400 -30.99 51.54 12.14
CA LEU A 400 -32.23 51.26 12.85
C LEU A 400 -32.36 52.13 14.11
N GLN A 401 -31.26 52.35 14.85
CA GLN A 401 -31.25 53.25 16.00
C GLN A 401 -31.47 54.72 15.60
N ALA A 402 -30.92 55.17 14.47
CA ALA A 402 -31.18 56.51 13.95
C ALA A 402 -32.68 56.70 13.60
N VAL A 403 -33.27 55.74 12.88
CA VAL A 403 -34.70 55.75 12.53
C VAL A 403 -35.61 55.72 13.75
N VAL A 404 -35.27 54.93 14.78
CA VAL A 404 -36.03 54.88 16.05
C VAL A 404 -35.90 56.19 16.82
N SER A 405 -34.75 56.85 16.76
CA SER A 405 -34.52 58.14 17.42
C SER A 405 -35.29 59.27 16.73
N GLU A 406 -35.32 59.30 15.38
CA GLU A 406 -36.14 60.24 14.60
C GLU A 406 -37.65 60.01 14.84
N ARG A 407 -38.08 58.75 14.99
CA ARG A 407 -39.49 58.41 15.24
C ARG A 407 -39.96 58.77 16.65
N ASN A 408 -39.05 58.81 17.63
CA ASN A 408 -39.34 59.26 18.99
C ASN A 408 -39.28 60.78 19.13
N ALA A 409 -38.56 61.49 18.26
CA ALA A 409 -38.57 62.95 18.19
C ALA A 409 -39.86 63.52 17.56
N HIS A 410 -40.65 62.69 16.86
CA HIS A 410 -41.91 63.05 16.22
C HIS A 410 -43.17 62.55 16.95
N LYS A 411 -43.05 62.06 18.19
CA LYS A 411 -44.16 61.45 18.95
C LYS A 411 -44.72 62.31 20.09
N ASP A 412 -44.30 63.58 20.20
CA ASP A 412 -44.85 64.54 21.18
C ASP A 412 -46.01 65.41 20.63
N ASP A 413 -46.38 65.26 19.36
CA ASP A 413 -47.52 65.98 18.78
C ASP A 413 -48.48 64.98 18.10
N THR A 414 -49.49 64.48 18.81
CA THR A 414 -50.90 64.36 18.36
C THR A 414 -51.78 63.49 19.29
N GLU A 415 -53.00 64.00 19.48
CA GLU A 415 -53.99 63.72 20.52
C GLU A 415 -54.80 62.41 20.39
N GLU A 416 -55.48 62.12 21.50
CA GLU A 416 -56.58 61.19 21.76
C GLU A 416 -57.63 61.06 20.63
N VAL A 417 -58.09 59.83 20.36
CA VAL A 417 -59.53 59.55 20.18
C VAL A 417 -59.86 58.13 20.65
N THR A 418 -60.75 58.06 21.65
CA THR A 418 -61.41 56.87 22.19
C THR A 418 -62.69 56.57 21.41
N ILE A 419 -62.94 55.33 20.94
CA ILE A 419 -64.32 54.82 20.72
C ILE A 419 -64.42 53.34 21.10
N ASN A 420 -65.47 53.09 21.89
CA ASN A 420 -65.93 51.86 22.56
C ASN A 420 -66.62 50.82 21.65
N ASN A 421 -66.68 49.58 22.18
CA ASN A 421 -67.77 48.56 22.13
C ASN A 421 -68.33 48.15 20.74
N HIS A 422 -68.58 46.88 20.41
CA HIS A 422 -69.38 45.89 21.15
C HIS A 422 -69.28 44.47 20.55
N ASN A 423 -69.67 43.47 21.35
CA ASN A 423 -69.98 42.06 21.05
C ASN A 423 -70.74 41.82 19.73
N SER A 424 -70.50 40.70 19.03
CA SER A 424 -71.09 39.37 19.32
C SER A 424 -70.91 38.39 18.14
N LEU A 425 -70.68 37.12 18.48
CA LEU A 425 -71.19 35.90 17.85
C LEU A 425 -70.99 35.70 16.32
N ARG A 426 -70.08 34.79 15.98
CA ARG A 426 -70.44 33.44 15.53
C ARG A 426 -69.28 32.47 15.66
#